data_AF-A0A1E4P0L4-F1
#
_entry.id   AF-A0A1E4P0L4-F1
#
_cell.length_a   1.000
_cell.length_b   1.000
_cell.length_c   1.000
_cell.angle_alpha   90.00
_cell.angle_beta   90.00
_cell.angle_gamma   90.00
#
_symmetry.space_group_name_H-M   'P 1'
#
loop_
_entity.id
_entity.type
_entity.pdbx_description
1 polymer ?
#
loop_
_entity_poly.entity_id
_entity_poly.type
_entity_poly.pdbx_seq_one_letter_code
_entity_poly.pdbx_strand_id
1 'polypeptide(L)' 'MAAPAAPVPNASCPRCGADFHCGVHDEAGCACTRLTLSAELLARLRCEQTGCLCLGCLQALAAQDPAAP' A
#
# COMPACT_ATOMS: atom_id res chain seq x y z
N MET A 1 11.51 -13.24 20.12
CA MET A 1 12.34 -13.23 18.91
C MET A 1 11.42 -12.85 17.74
N ALA A 2 11.50 -11.62 17.24
CA ALA A 2 10.80 -11.19 16.03
C ALA A 2 11.87 -10.95 14.96
N ALA A 3 11.80 -11.69 13.86
CA ALA A 3 12.74 -11.57 12.76
C ALA A 3 12.73 -10.13 12.21
N PRO A 4 13.88 -9.55 11.85
CA PRO A 4 13.90 -8.28 11.13
C PRO A 4 13.23 -8.51 9.78
N ALA A 5 12.10 -7.82 9.56
CA ALA A 5 11.51 -7.73 8.23
C ALA A 5 12.57 -7.09 7.33
N ALA A 6 13.23 -7.91 6.50
CA ALA A 6 14.18 -7.43 5.51
C ALA A 6 13.50 -6.29 4.72
N PRO A 7 14.22 -5.18 4.45
CA PRO A 7 13.66 -4.11 3.63
C PRO A 7 13.46 -4.68 2.23
N VAL A 8 12.28 -5.20 1.96
CA VAL A 8 11.84 -5.46 0.60
C VAL A 8 11.99 -4.13 -0.13
N PRO A 9 12.79 -4.04 -1.20
CA PRO A 9 12.88 -2.81 -1.96
C PRO A 9 11.50 -2.60 -2.57
N ASN A 10 10.68 -1.80 -1.88
CA ASN A 10 9.36 -1.37 -2.30
C ASN A 10 9.51 -0.30 -3.39
N ALA A 11 10.44 -0.52 -4.33
CA ALA A 11 10.76 0.33 -5.47
C ALA A 11 9.80 0.07 -6.63
N SER A 12 9.18 -1.11 -6.68
CA SER A 12 8.26 -1.49 -7.76
C SER A 12 6.97 -2.09 -7.22
N CYS A 13 5.84 -1.68 -7.78
CA CYS A 13 4.54 -2.21 -7.40
C CYS A 13 4.34 -3.63 -7.94
N PRO A 14 4.01 -4.64 -7.11
CA PRO A 14 3.80 -6.02 -7.58
C PRO A 14 2.54 -6.19 -8.45
N ARG A 15 1.63 -5.20 -8.46
CA ARG A 15 0.39 -5.25 -9.24
C ARG A 15 0.57 -4.74 -10.68
N CYS A 16 1.33 -3.66 -10.86
CA CYS A 16 1.46 -3.00 -12.16
C CYS A 16 2.92 -2.89 -12.64
N GLY A 17 3.90 -3.21 -11.81
CA GLY A 17 5.31 -3.06 -12.11
C GLY A 17 5.83 -1.62 -12.10
N ALA A 18 5.00 -0.64 -11.74
CA ALA A 18 5.41 0.77 -11.74
C ALA A 18 6.44 1.06 -10.64
N ASP A 19 7.42 1.89 -10.98
CA ASP A 19 8.36 2.45 -10.02
C ASP A 19 7.61 3.32 -9.01
N PHE A 20 7.75 3.00 -7.73
CA PHE A 20 7.04 3.63 -6.63
C PHE A 20 7.90 3.57 -5.39
N HIS A 21 7.76 4.54 -4.51
CA HIS A 21 8.44 4.55 -3.22
C HIS A 21 7.42 4.41 -2.08
N CYS A 22 7.47 3.30 -1.35
CA CYS A 22 6.52 3.05 -0.25
C CYS A 22 6.67 4.03 0.92
N GLY A 23 7.81 4.69 1.12
CA GLY A 23 7.96 5.71 2.16
C GLY A 23 7.65 5.26 3.59
N VAL A 24 7.44 3.96 3.83
CA VAL A 24 7.06 3.42 5.15
C VAL A 24 8.19 3.60 6.18
N HIS A 25 9.42 3.77 5.69
CA HIS A 25 10.60 4.09 6.48
C HIS A 25 11.00 5.58 6.38
N ASP A 26 10.27 6.40 5.61
CA ASP A 26 10.53 7.83 5.50
C ASP A 26 9.92 8.58 6.70
N GLU A 27 10.55 9.70 7.03
CA GLU A 27 10.03 10.68 8.00
C GLU A 27 8.63 11.19 7.65
N ALA A 28 8.31 11.30 6.35
CA ALA A 28 7.00 11.73 5.88
C ALA A 28 5.94 10.61 5.84
N GLY A 29 6.35 9.35 6.05
CA GLY A 29 5.50 8.17 5.94
C GLY A 29 5.06 7.83 4.52
N CYS A 30 4.40 6.67 4.37
CA CYS A 30 3.88 6.21 3.09
C CYS A 30 2.78 7.14 2.57
N ALA A 31 2.83 7.53 1.30
CA ALA A 31 1.76 8.32 0.68
C ALA A 31 0.38 7.63 0.73
N CYS A 32 0.36 6.30 0.87
CA CYS A 32 -0.85 5.52 1.14
C CYS A 32 -1.56 5.89 2.44
N THR A 33 -0.84 6.43 3.44
CA THR A 33 -1.44 6.91 4.71
C THR A 33 -2.15 8.24 4.57
N ARG A 34 -1.82 9.03 3.53
CA ARG A 34 -2.53 10.26 3.18
C ARG A 34 -3.81 9.99 2.37
N LEU A 35 -3.97 8.77 1.86
CA LEU A 35 -5.18 8.33 1.17
C LEU A 35 -6.19 7.81 2.19
N THR A 36 -7.43 8.27 2.07
CA THR A 36 -8.56 7.69 2.81
C THR A 36 -8.91 6.35 2.16
N LEU A 37 -8.49 5.26 2.80
CA LEU A 37 -8.87 3.90 2.42
C LEU A 37 -9.79 3.35 3.50
N SER A 38 -10.89 2.71 3.10
CA SER A 38 -11.78 2.02 4.01
C SER A 38 -11.05 0.90 4.74
N ALA A 39 -11.40 0.68 6.02
CA ALA A 39 -10.77 -0.37 6.84
C ALA A 39 -10.96 -1.77 6.21
N GLU A 40 -12.10 -2.00 5.55
CA GLU A 40 -12.39 -3.25 4.84
C GLU A 40 -11.45 -3.45 3.64
N LEU A 41 -11.26 -2.43 2.80
CA LEU A 41 -10.31 -2.47 1.69
C LEU A 41 -8.88 -2.70 2.19
N LEU A 42 -8.47 -2.03 3.28
CA LEU A 42 -7.16 -2.24 3.90
C LEU A 42 -6.99 -3.67 4.42
N ALA A 43 -8.01 -4.24 5.06
CA ALA A 43 -7.97 -5.61 5.55
C ALA A 43 -7.85 -6.61 4.40
N ARG A 44 -8.63 -6.42 3.32
CA ARG A 44 -8.54 -7.23 2.09
C ARG A 44 -7.17 -7.13 1.46
N LEU A 45 -6.63 -5.92 1.30
CA LEU A 45 -5.29 -5.69 0.79
C LEU A 45 -4.23 -6.39 1.64
N ARG A 46 -4.34 -6.38 2.98
CA ARG A 46 -3.38 -7.09 3.84
C ARG A 46 -3.48 -8.61 3.74
N CYS A 47 -4.65 -9.13 3.38
CA CYS A 47 -4.89 -10.57 3.22
C CYS A 47 -4.48 -11.06 1.83
N GLU A 48 -4.82 -10.32 0.78
CA GLU A 48 -4.63 -10.70 -0.62
C GLU A 48 -3.28 -10.20 -1.19
N GLN A 49 -2.73 -9.10 -0.66
CA GLN A 49 -1.51 -8.48 -1.16
C GLN A 49 -0.38 -8.51 -0.12
N THR A 50 0.68 -9.23 -0.45
CA THR A 50 1.91 -9.27 0.34
C THR A 50 2.87 -8.18 -0.13
N GLY A 51 2.73 -6.96 0.41
CA GLY A 51 3.65 -5.85 0.16
C GLY A 51 2.97 -4.49 -0.08
N CYS A 52 3.77 -3.49 -0.45
CA CYS A 52 3.27 -2.15 -0.74
C CYS A 52 2.77 -2.01 -2.20
N LEU A 53 1.68 -1.27 -2.39
CA LEU A 53 1.15 -0.90 -3.71
C LEU A 53 1.44 0.57 -4.03
N CYS A 54 1.62 0.89 -5.30
CA CYS A 54 1.79 2.27 -5.73
C CYS A 54 0.52 3.10 -5.51
N LEU A 55 0.70 4.42 -5.45
CA LEU A 55 -0.38 5.38 -5.24
C LEU A 55 -1.49 5.25 -6.29
N GLY A 56 -1.13 5.01 -7.56
CA GLY A 56 -2.11 4.85 -8.65
C GLY A 56 -2.99 3.61 -8.48
N CYS A 57 -2.39 2.47 -8.11
CA CYS A 57 -3.16 1.26 -7.83
C CYS A 57 -4.05 1.42 -6.59
N LEU A 58 -3.55 2.11 -5.55
CA LEU A 58 -4.34 2.40 -4.35
C LEU A 58 -5.51 3.35 -4.65
N GLN A 59 -5.29 4.41 -5.43
CA GLN A 59 -6.37 5.32 -5.86
C GLN A 59 -7.40 4.60 -6.72
N ALA A 60 -6.98 3.75 -7.65
CA ALA A 60 -7.88 2.96 -8.45
C ALA A 60 -8.71 2.00 -7.57
N LEU A 61 -8.09 1.36 -6.58
CA LEU A 61 -8.82 0.53 -5.62
C LEU A 61 -9.78 1.34 -4.75
N ALA A 62 -9.35 2.49 -4.25
CA ALA A 62 -10.19 3.39 -3.46
C ALA A 62 -11.40 3.89 -4.27
N ALA A 63 -11.21 4.21 -5.55
CA ALA A 63 -12.28 4.61 -6.45
C ALA A 63 -13.26 3.46 -6.77
N GLN A 64 -12.80 2.21 -6.65
CA GLN A 64 -13.61 1.00 -6.81
C GLN A 64 -14.18 0.49 -5.47
N ASP A 65 -13.87 1.16 -4.36
CA ASP A 65 -14.37 0.83 -3.03
C ASP A 65 -15.64 1.63 -2.75
N PRO A 66 -16.83 1.03 -2.88
CA PRO A 66 -18.09 1.71 -2.63
C PRO A 66 -18.35 1.97 -1.14
N ALA A 67 -17.45 1.51 -0.26
CA ALA A 67 -17.56 1.64 1.20
C ALA A 67 -16.91 2.94 1.73
N ALA A 68 -16.35 3.79 0.86
CA ALA A 68 -15.94 5.13 1.23
C ALA A 68 -17.18 5.97 1.62
N PRO A 69 -17.27 6.47 2.87
CA PRO A 69 -18.44 7.21 3.36
C PRO A 69 -18.58 8.59 2.72
#